data_AF-A0A535E5A3-F1
#
_entry.id   AF-A0A535E5A3-F1
#
_cell.length_a   1.000
_cell.length_b   1.000
_cell.length_c   1.000
_cell.angle_alpha   90.00
_cell.angle_beta   90.00
_cell.angle_gamma   90.00
#
_symmetry.space_group_name_H-M   'P 1'
#
loop_
_entity.id
_entity.type
_entity.pdbx_description
1 polymer ?
#
loop_
_entity_poly.entity_id
_entity_poly.type
_entity_poly.pdbx_seq_one_letter_code
_entity_poly.pdbx_strand_id
1 'polypeptide(L)'
;MDAIVLAVSQENADALLDGKRSADHRALPPTRLPARAYLAVVGTGTVVGECVLGERAGRTAKGWTLPVTKPRRYRKARPLADFGLAKTPRSFRYVEK
;
A
#
# COMPACT_ATOMS: atom_id res chain seq x y z
N MET A 1 4.16 -12.27 8.85
CA MET A 1 4.21 -11.22 7.80
C MET A 1 3.58 -9.98 8.36
N ASP A 2 4.35 -8.90 8.51
CA ASP A 2 3.81 -7.62 8.95
C ASP A 2 2.73 -7.11 8.00
N ALA A 3 1.82 -6.31 8.54
CA ALA A 3 0.80 -5.62 7.77
C ALA A 3 0.97 -4.11 7.94
N ILE A 4 0.76 -3.39 6.83
CA ILE A 4 0.79 -1.94 6.80
C ILE A 4 -0.45 -1.42 6.11
N VAL A 5 -0.95 -0.28 6.55
CA VAL A 5 -1.82 0.56 5.74
C VAL A 5 -0.93 1.53 4.98
N LEU A 6 -0.99 1.46 3.65
CA LEU A 6 -0.18 2.22 2.72
C LEU A 6 -1.02 3.34 2.11
N ALA A 7 -0.62 4.59 2.31
CA ALA A 7 -1.29 5.73 1.71
C ALA A 7 -0.89 5.86 0.24
N VAL A 8 -1.87 5.89 -0.65
CA VAL A 8 -1.69 5.97 -2.11
C VAL A 8 -2.70 6.91 -2.73
N SER A 9 -2.40 7.45 -3.91
CA SER A 9 -3.41 8.12 -4.74
C SER A 9 -4.37 7.09 -5.34
N GLN A 10 -5.56 7.54 -5.73
CA GLN A 10 -6.55 6.69 -6.41
C GLN A 10 -5.95 6.06 -7.67
N GLU A 11 -5.31 6.86 -8.53
CA GLU A 11 -4.68 6.39 -9.76
C GLU A 11 -3.61 5.32 -9.51
N ASN A 12 -2.76 5.50 -8.49
CA ASN A 12 -1.73 4.51 -8.17
C ASN A 12 -2.34 3.23 -7.60
N ALA A 13 -3.35 3.35 -6.74
CA ALA A 13 -4.07 2.20 -6.23
C ALA A 13 -4.69 1.38 -7.37
N ASP A 14 -5.38 2.05 -8.30
CA ASP A 14 -5.99 1.40 -9.44
C ASP A 14 -4.96 0.74 -10.35
N ALA A 15 -3.85 1.43 -10.66
CA ALA A 15 -2.78 0.88 -11.48
C ALA A 15 -2.12 -0.35 -10.86
N LEU A 16 -1.92 -0.38 -9.54
CA LEU A 16 -1.36 -1.53 -8.82
C LEU A 16 -2.36 -2.69 -8.76
N LEU A 17 -3.64 -2.39 -8.49
CA LEU A 17 -4.68 -3.40 -8.33
C LEU A 17 -5.11 -4.03 -9.66
N ASP A 18 -5.05 -3.28 -10.76
CA ASP A 18 -5.33 -3.76 -12.10
C ASP A 18 -4.10 -4.42 -12.77
N GLY A 19 -2.96 -4.47 -12.07
CA GLY A 19 -1.71 -5.05 -12.58
C GLY A 19 -1.00 -4.22 -13.65
N LYS A 20 -1.47 -3.00 -13.95
CA LYS A 20 -0.81 -2.05 -14.87
C LYS A 20 0.55 -1.58 -14.35
N ARG A 21 0.72 -1.56 -13.02
CA ARG A 21 2.00 -1.33 -12.34
C ARG A 21 2.35 -2.55 -11.49
N SER A 22 3.58 -3.01 -11.63
CA SER A 22 4.13 -4.15 -10.87
C SER A 22 5.02 -3.73 -9.71
N ALA A 23 5.19 -2.43 -9.46
CA ALA A 23 6.00 -1.92 -8.37
C ALA A 23 5.50 -0.57 -7.84
N ASP A 24 5.61 -0.38 -6.51
CA ASP A 24 5.45 0.90 -5.84
C ASP A 24 6.82 1.57 -5.66
N HIS A 25 6.87 2.90 -5.69
CA HIS A 25 8.09 3.66 -5.51
C HIS A 25 7.98 4.55 -4.27
N ARG A 26 8.95 4.44 -3.36
CA ARG A 26 8.94 5.15 -2.07
C ARG A 26 10.29 5.77 -1.78
N ALA A 27 10.32 7.07 -1.48
CA ALA A 27 11.53 7.71 -0.98
C ALA A 27 12.01 7.06 0.33
N LEU A 28 11.07 6.81 1.25
CA LEU A 28 11.29 6.11 2.52
C LEU A 28 10.38 4.86 2.58
N PRO A 29 10.86 3.68 2.16
CA PRO A 29 10.08 2.46 2.20
C PRO A 29 9.91 1.94 3.64
N PRO A 30 8.92 1.06 3.89
CA PRO A 30 8.83 0.33 5.15
C PRO A 30 10.13 -0.43 5.45
N THR A 31 10.49 -0.45 6.73
CA THR A 31 11.68 -1.17 7.22
C THR A 31 11.48 -2.67 7.24
N ARG A 32 10.27 -3.16 7.54
CA ARG A 32 9.90 -4.57 7.61
C ARG A 32 9.22 -4.95 6.31
N LEU A 33 9.97 -5.60 5.43
CA LEU A 33 9.51 -6.12 4.14
C LEU A 33 10.01 -7.58 4.01
N PRO A 34 9.28 -8.46 3.30
CA PRO A 34 8.01 -8.21 2.62
C PRO A 34 6.84 -8.02 3.61
N ALA A 35 5.88 -7.15 3.26
CA ALA A 35 4.73 -6.82 4.10
C ALA A 35 3.43 -6.79 3.29
N ARG A 36 2.31 -7.10 3.94
CA ARG A 36 0.99 -6.92 3.35
C ARG A 36 0.62 -5.45 3.40
N ALA A 37 0.34 -4.86 2.26
CA ALA A 37 -0.05 -3.46 2.15
C ALA A 37 -1.54 -3.35 1.86
N TYR A 38 -2.27 -2.72 2.78
CA TYR A 38 -3.64 -2.27 2.60
C TYR A 38 -3.63 -0.89 1.95
N LEU A 39 -4.15 -0.78 0.73
CA LEU A 39 -4.06 0.43 -0.07
C LEU A 39 -5.14 1.43 0.36
N ALA A 40 -4.76 2.40 1.19
CA ALA A 40 -5.62 3.48 1.64
C ALA A 40 -5.53 4.68 0.69
N VAL A 41 -6.67 5.09 0.13
CA VAL A 41 -6.71 6.22 -0.79
C VAL A 41 -6.74 7.53 0.01
N VAL A 42 -5.76 8.38 -0.23
CA VAL A 42 -5.63 9.69 0.43
C VAL A 42 -6.89 10.52 0.18
N GLY A 43 -7.41 11.16 1.24
CA GLY A 43 -8.62 12.00 1.16
C GLY A 43 -9.95 11.25 1.24
N THR A 44 -9.96 9.91 1.11
CA THR A 44 -11.22 9.12 1.14
C THR A 44 -11.52 8.50 2.49
N GLY A 45 -10.50 8.27 3.33
CA GLY A 45 -10.65 7.52 4.58
C GLY A 45 -10.93 6.03 4.39
N THR A 46 -10.70 5.48 3.19
CA THR A 46 -11.03 4.09 2.85
C THR A 46 -9.84 3.34 2.24
N VAL A 47 -9.89 2.01 2.38
CA VAL A 47 -8.99 1.03 1.79
C VAL A 47 -9.69 0.34 0.65
N VAL A 48 -9.11 0.40 -0.54
CA VAL A 48 -9.72 -0.10 -1.79
C VAL A 48 -9.23 -1.49 -2.21
N GLY A 49 -8.16 -1.97 -1.58
CA GLY A 49 -7.61 -3.29 -1.85
C GLY A 49 -6.40 -3.60 -0.99
N GLU A 50 -5.79 -4.75 -1.24
CA GLU A 50 -4.56 -5.19 -0.61
C GLU A 50 -3.58 -5.72 -1.66
N CYS A 51 -2.29 -5.67 -1.35
CA CYS A 51 -1.24 -6.35 -2.09
C CYS A 51 -0.11 -6.77 -1.15
N VAL A 52 0.88 -7.47 -1.69
CA VAL A 52 2.13 -7.77 -1.00
C VAL A 52 3.22 -6.88 -1.57
N LEU A 53 3.83 -6.06 -0.72
CA LEU A 53 5.07 -5.36 -1.03
C LEU A 53 6.25 -6.28 -0.77
N GLY A 54 7.06 -6.52 -1.79
CA GLY A 54 8.31 -7.25 -1.75
C GLY A 54 9.45 -6.44 -1.14
N GLU A 55 10.63 -7.05 -1.09
CA GLU A 55 11.85 -6.40 -0.63
C GLU A 55 12.32 -5.28 -1.57
N ARG A 56 13.23 -4.44 -1.08
CA ARG A 56 13.77 -3.31 -1.84
C ARG A 56 14.59 -3.85 -3.00
N ALA A 57 14.10 -3.67 -4.23
CA ALA A 57 14.76 -4.21 -5.42
C ALA A 57 15.81 -3.27 -6.03
N GLY A 58 15.69 -1.96 -5.79
CA GLY A 58 16.65 -0.97 -6.33
C GLY A 58 16.24 0.47 -6.00
N ARG A 59 17.17 1.42 -6.21
CA ARG A 59 16.94 2.86 -6.01
C ARG A 59 16.84 3.56 -7.37
N THR A 60 15.78 4.33 -7.55
CA THR A 60 15.49 5.12 -8.75
C THR A 60 15.42 6.61 -8.40
N ALA A 61 15.29 7.47 -9.41
CA ALA A 61 14.99 8.89 -9.21
C ALA A 61 13.68 9.14 -8.43
N LYS A 62 12.74 8.18 -8.44
CA LYS A 62 11.46 8.24 -7.71
C LYS A 62 11.51 7.59 -6.32
N GLY A 63 12.68 7.14 -5.88
CA GLY A 63 12.89 6.44 -4.60
C GLY A 63 13.17 4.95 -4.78
N TRP A 64 13.02 4.20 -3.70
CA TRP A 64 13.17 2.75 -3.67
C TRP A 64 12.01 2.04 -4.37
N THR A 65 12.34 1.11 -5.24
CA THR A 65 11.39 0.24 -5.93
C THR A 65 11.02 -0.93 -5.02
N LEU A 66 9.72 -1.09 -4.81
CA LEU A 66 9.10 -2.18 -4.05
C LEU A 66 8.26 -3.02 -5.01
N PRO A 67 8.67 -4.25 -5.34
CA PRO A 67 7.86 -5.15 -6.17
C PRO A 67 6.50 -5.39 -5.53
N VAL A 68 5.44 -5.32 -6.32
CA VAL A 68 4.07 -5.57 -5.88
C VAL A 68 3.63 -6.93 -6.41
N THR A 69 3.18 -7.78 -5.51
CA THR A 69 2.66 -9.11 -5.84
C THR A 69 1.29 -9.33 -5.19
N LYS A 70 0.54 -10.31 -5.71
CA LYS A 70 -0.79 -10.68 -5.20
C LYS A 70 -1.73 -9.47 -5.02
N PRO A 71 -1.88 -8.58 -6.04
CA PRO A 71 -2.84 -7.50 -5.94
C PRO A 71 -4.26 -8.05 -5.83
N ARG A 72 -5.06 -7.48 -4.93
CA ARG A 72 -6.45 -7.87 -4.71
C ARG A 72 -7.29 -6.63 -4.46
N ARG A 73 -8.15 -6.31 -5.43
CA ARG A 73 -9.15 -5.25 -5.30
C ARG A 73 -10.32 -5.74 -4.43
N TYR A 74 -10.79 -4.89 -3.52
CA TYR A 74 -11.99 -5.19 -2.76
C TYR A 74 -13.23 -4.85 -3.56
N ARG A 75 -14.28 -5.67 -3.43
CA ARG A 75 -15.59 -5.40 -4.06
C ARG A 75 -16.23 -4.13 -3.50
N LYS A 76 -16.05 -3.88 -2.21
CA LYS A 76 -16.49 -2.67 -1.51
C LYS A 76 -15.28 -2.12 -0.76
N ALA A 77 -15.05 -0.81 -0.86
CA ALA A 77 -14.01 -0.16 -0.07
C ALA A 77 -14.27 -0.34 1.43
N ARG A 78 -13.22 -0.61 2.19
CA ARG A 78 -13.29 -0.81 3.64
C ARG A 78 -12.90 0.48 4.37
N PRO A 79 -13.57 0.86 5.46
CA PRO A 79 -13.17 2.05 6.21
C PRO A 79 -11.82 1.82 6.89
N LEU A 80 -11.04 2.89 7.09
CA LEU A 80 -9.75 2.80 7.81
C LEU A 80 -9.89 2.32 9.27
N ALA A 81 -11.05 2.54 9.87
CA ALA A 81 -11.36 2.11 11.23
C ALA A 81 -11.24 0.59 11.41
N ASP A 82 -11.56 -0.19 10.35
CA ASP A 82 -11.38 -1.65 10.33
C ASP A 82 -9.91 -2.08 10.55
N PHE A 83 -8.97 -1.17 10.30
CA PHE A 83 -7.53 -1.39 10.42
C PHE A 83 -6.93 -0.67 11.64
N GLY A 84 -7.77 -0.22 12.58
CA GLY A 84 -7.35 0.49 13.79
C GLY A 84 -6.83 1.91 13.56
N LEU A 85 -7.17 2.53 12.41
CA LEU A 85 -6.71 3.87 12.06
C LEU A 85 -7.85 4.88 12.01
N ALA A 86 -7.70 5.97 12.76
CA ALA A 86 -8.63 7.10 12.74
C ALA A 86 -8.46 8.01 11.50
N LYS A 87 -7.30 7.99 10.84
CA LYS A 87 -6.99 8.80 9.65
C LYS A 87 -6.00 8.12 8.73
N THR A 88 -6.01 8.49 7.45
CA THR A 88 -5.04 7.98 6.46
C THR A 88 -3.62 8.38 6.89
N PRO A 89 -2.66 7.44 6.93
CA PRO A 89 -1.27 7.79 7.23
C PRO A 89 -0.68 8.69 6.13
N ARG A 90 0.40 9.43 6.44
CA ARG A 90 1.07 10.26 5.42
C ARG A 90 1.86 9.45 4.39
N SER A 91 2.40 8.30 4.81
CA SER A 91 3.13 7.37 3.93
C SER A 91 2.65 5.95 4.16
N PHE A 92 2.92 5.39 5.33
CA PHE A 92 2.40 4.10 5.77
C PHE A 92 2.29 4.06 7.29
N ARG A 93 1.56 3.09 7.82
CA ARG A 93 1.55 2.75 9.25
C ARG A 93 1.42 1.25 9.43
N TYR A 94 2.23 0.68 10.32
CA TYR A 94 2.08 -0.71 10.72
C TYR A 94 0.77 -0.89 11.48
N VAL A 95 0.10 -1.99 11.21
CA VAL A 95 -1.14 -2.39 11.88
C VAL A 95 -0.99 -3.81 12.37
N GLU A 96 -1.51 -4.07 13.56
CA GLU A 96 -1.64 -5.42 14.07
C GLU A 96 -2.81 -6.10 13.33
N LYS A 97 -2.66 -7.39 13.08
CA LYS A 97 -3.58 -8.16 12.25
C LYS A 97 -4.69 -8.77 13.10
#